data_AF-A0A3A8RE67-F1
#
_entry.id   AF-A0A3A8RE67-F1
#
_cell.length_a   1.000
_cell.length_b   1.000
_cell.length_c   1.000
_cell.angle_alpha   90.00
_cell.angle_beta   90.00
_cell.angle_gamma   90.00
#
_symmetry.space_group_name_H-M   'P 1'
#
loop_
_entity.id
_entity.type
_entity.pdbx_description
1 polymer ?
#
loop_
_entity_poly.entity_id
_entity_poly.type
_entity_poly.pdbx_seq_one_letter_code
_entity_poly.pdbx_strand_id
1 'polypeptide(L)'
;MKKLLLGLMLAAVPLVGCGTGVEDYPSDNAEMISTESGQNIILDHDPMTSSDEPLASMESPSEVSAMGPNCWVTLLYCKWPGTDIGVCKDNGKCTTKQLKDNCIALYNKTC
;
A
#
# COMPACT_ATOMS: atom_id res chain seq x y z
N MET A 1 -6.34 1.48 -57.15
CA MET A 1 -7.22 1.30 -55.97
C MET A 1 -6.34 1.22 -54.73
N LYS A 2 -6.53 2.13 -53.78
CA LYS A 2 -5.92 2.11 -52.43
C LYS A 2 -6.53 0.95 -51.64
N LYS A 3 -5.73 0.08 -51.02
CA LYS A 3 -6.09 -0.59 -49.76
C LYS A 3 -4.85 -0.80 -48.89
N LEU A 4 -4.83 -0.05 -47.80
CA LEU A 4 -3.88 -0.11 -46.68
C LEU A 4 -4.08 -1.43 -45.92
N LEU A 5 -2.98 -2.09 -45.58
CA LEU A 5 -2.95 -3.09 -44.51
C LEU A 5 -1.74 -2.79 -43.61
N LEU A 6 -1.86 -1.74 -42.80
CA LEU A 6 -1.09 -1.62 -41.56
C LEU A 6 -1.75 -2.59 -40.57
N GLY A 7 -1.19 -3.80 -40.48
CA GLY A 7 -1.60 -4.83 -39.54
C GLY A 7 -0.73 -4.81 -38.29
N LEU A 8 -1.41 -5.00 -37.15
CA LEU A 8 -0.91 -5.39 -35.82
C LEU A 8 -0.23 -4.31 -34.97
N MET A 9 -1.10 -3.56 -34.29
CA MET A 9 -0.95 -3.31 -32.86
C MET A 9 -0.86 -4.64 -32.09
N LEU A 10 0.11 -4.78 -31.20
CA LEU A 10 0.07 -5.56 -29.96
C LEU A 10 1.38 -5.30 -29.18
N ALA A 11 1.51 -4.09 -28.64
CA ALA A 11 2.43 -3.85 -27.53
C ALA A 11 1.70 -4.23 -26.24
N ALA A 12 1.82 -5.50 -25.86
CA ALA A 12 1.41 -6.00 -24.56
C ALA A 12 2.41 -5.50 -23.52
N VAL A 13 2.03 -4.50 -22.72
CA VAL A 13 2.69 -4.24 -21.43
C VAL A 13 1.67 -3.66 -20.43
N PRO A 14 1.03 -4.49 -19.59
CA PRO A 14 0.66 -4.07 -18.26
C PRO A 14 1.81 -4.49 -17.33
N LEU A 15 2.82 -3.64 -17.19
CA LEU A 15 3.75 -3.71 -16.06
C LEU A 15 3.25 -2.72 -15.00
N VAL A 16 2.18 -3.10 -14.31
CA VAL A 16 1.83 -2.57 -12.99
C VAL A 16 1.54 -3.78 -12.10
N GLY A 17 2.27 -3.85 -10.99
CA GLY A 17 2.63 -5.07 -10.28
C GLY A 17 1.47 -5.90 -9.77
N CYS A 18 1.53 -7.21 -10.03
CA CYS A 18 0.84 -8.22 -9.24
C CYS A 18 1.93 -9.04 -8.53
N GLY A 19 2.31 -8.59 -7.34
CA GLY A 19 2.91 -9.50 -6.37
C GLY A 19 1.82 -10.47 -5.92
N THR A 20 2.04 -11.77 -6.09
CA THR A 20 1.14 -12.89 -5.79
C THR A 20 0.93 -13.10 -4.28
N GLY A 21 0.77 -12.01 -3.52
CA GLY A 21 0.70 -12.05 -2.06
C GLY A 21 -0.41 -11.19 -1.45
N VAL A 22 -1.15 -10.44 -2.27
CA VAL A 22 -2.36 -9.72 -1.83
C VAL A 22 -3.61 -10.60 -1.98
N GLU A 23 -3.55 -11.69 -2.76
CA GLU A 23 -4.73 -12.50 -3.12
C GLU A 23 -5.48 -13.12 -1.92
N ASP A 24 -4.79 -13.32 -0.79
CA ASP A 24 -5.37 -13.83 0.46
C ASP A 24 -5.67 -12.73 1.50
N TYR A 25 -5.34 -11.46 1.22
CA TYR A 25 -5.63 -10.35 2.13
C TYR A 25 -7.03 -9.77 1.85
N PRO A 26 -7.88 -9.58 2.87
CA PRO A 26 -9.30 -9.26 2.69
C PRO A 26 -9.56 -7.75 2.45
N SER A 27 -8.82 -7.12 1.54
CA SER A 27 -9.03 -5.74 1.11
C SER A 27 -8.75 -5.58 -0.39
N ASP A 28 -9.73 -5.00 -1.10
CA ASP A 28 -9.59 -4.67 -2.52
C ASP A 28 -8.72 -3.41 -2.75
N ASN A 29 -8.42 -2.66 -1.68
CA ASN A 29 -7.62 -1.43 -1.70
C ASN A 29 -6.20 -1.66 -1.15
N ALA A 30 -5.75 -2.91 -1.13
CA ALA A 30 -4.44 -3.30 -0.65
C ALA A 30 -3.42 -3.44 -1.79
N GLU A 31 -2.20 -2.99 -1.55
CA GLU A 31 -1.04 -3.18 -2.41
C GLU A 31 0.11 -3.81 -1.62
N MET A 32 0.78 -4.81 -2.19
CA MET A 32 2.02 -5.33 -1.61
C MET A 32 3.23 -4.61 -2.17
N ILE A 33 4.10 -4.16 -1.28
CA ILE A 33 5.43 -3.65 -1.59
C ILE A 33 6.51 -4.55 -0.99
N SER A 34 7.71 -4.48 -1.56
CA SER A 34 8.92 -5.01 -0.94
C SER A 34 9.83 -3.86 -0.53
N THR A 35 10.35 -3.89 0.70
CA THR A 35 11.36 -2.93 1.17
C THR A 35 12.73 -3.25 0.57
N GLU A 36 13.67 -2.33 0.70
CA GLU A 36 15.07 -2.54 0.29
C GLU A 36 15.74 -3.69 1.08
N SER A 37 15.27 -3.97 2.30
CA SER A 37 15.72 -5.10 3.11
C SER A 37 15.08 -6.44 2.71
N GLY A 38 14.21 -6.46 1.70
CA GLY A 38 13.51 -7.66 1.22
C GLY A 38 12.27 -8.05 2.04
N GLN A 39 11.81 -7.18 2.94
CA GLN A 39 10.58 -7.41 3.70
C GLN A 39 9.36 -7.08 2.84
N ASN A 40 8.38 -7.98 2.82
CA ASN A 40 7.09 -7.72 2.18
C ASN A 40 6.13 -7.05 3.16
N ILE A 41 5.44 -6.02 2.69
CA ILE A 41 4.50 -5.22 3.46
C ILE A 41 3.26 -4.95 2.60
N ILE A 42 2.07 -5.11 3.17
CA ILE A 42 0.81 -4.67 2.59
C ILE A 42 0.51 -3.25 3.07
N LEU A 43 0.24 -2.38 2.09
CA LEU A 43 -0.30 -1.05 2.26
C LEU A 43 -1.80 -1.12 1.95
N ASP A 44 -2.63 -0.97 2.97
CA ASP A 44 -4.09 -1.06 2.84
C ASP A 44 -4.71 0.33 3.03
N HIS A 45 -5.40 0.82 1.99
CA HIS A 45 -6.04 2.13 2.01
C HIS A 45 -7.45 2.12 2.61
N ASP A 46 -7.93 0.97 3.10
CA ASP A 46 -9.19 0.93 3.82
C ASP A 46 -9.07 1.62 5.18
N PRO A 47 -10.09 2.37 5.62
CA PRO A 47 -10.08 2.96 6.94
C PRO A 47 -10.06 1.86 8.01
N MET A 48 -9.46 2.19 9.16
CA MET A 48 -9.53 1.32 10.33
C MET A 48 -10.97 1.08 10.77
N THR A 49 -11.24 -0.16 11.18
CA THR A 49 -12.48 -0.62 11.79
C THR A 49 -12.30 -0.80 13.29
N SER A 50 -13.40 -0.98 14.03
CA SER A 50 -13.36 -1.25 15.47
C SER A 50 -12.72 -2.60 15.83
N SER A 51 -12.49 -3.48 14.84
CA SER A 51 -11.86 -4.79 15.06
C SER A 51 -10.36 -4.77 14.80
N ASP A 52 -9.83 -3.66 14.27
CA ASP A 52 -8.39 -3.52 14.01
C ASP A 52 -7.66 -3.15 15.31
N GLU A 53 -6.62 -3.91 15.65
CA GLU A 53 -5.79 -3.68 16.83
C GLU A 53 -4.45 -3.02 16.42
N PRO A 54 -4.26 -1.71 16.67
CA PRO A 54 -3.04 -1.02 16.27
C PRO A 54 -1.84 -1.44 17.13
N LEU A 55 -0.74 -1.82 16.48
CA LEU A 55 0.56 -2.01 17.15
C LEU A 55 1.26 -0.67 17.37
N ALA A 56 1.20 0.20 16.36
CA ALA A 56 1.77 1.54 16.40
C ALA A 56 1.09 2.42 15.35
N SER A 57 1.11 3.74 15.55
CA SER A 57 0.59 4.69 14.58
C SER A 57 1.45 5.94 14.50
N MET A 58 1.42 6.62 13.35
CA MET A 58 2.00 7.95 13.19
C MET A 58 1.18 8.82 12.24
N GLU A 59 1.18 10.12 12.53
CA GLU A 59 0.71 11.15 11.62
C GLU A 59 1.85 11.52 10.65
N SER A 60 1.54 11.66 9.37
CA SER A 60 2.47 12.31 8.45
C SER A 60 2.58 13.78 8.80
N PRO A 61 3.79 14.37 8.90
CA PRO A 61 3.92 15.81 9.00
C PRO A 61 3.33 16.44 7.74
N SER A 62 2.19 17.11 7.88
CA SER A 62 1.55 17.85 6.78
C SER A 62 2.47 19.02 6.41
N GLU A 63 3.15 18.92 5.27
CA GLU A 63 3.87 20.05 4.71
C GLU A 63 2.86 21.09 4.22
N VAL A 64 2.47 21.99 5.13
CA VAL A 64 1.62 23.17 4.90
C VAL A 64 0.24 22.85 4.30
N SER A 65 -0.74 22.56 5.15
CA SER A 65 -2.12 22.91 4.79
C SER A 65 -2.98 23.14 6.03
N ALA A 66 -3.23 24.42 6.30
CA ALA A 66 -4.43 24.80 7.01
C ALA A 66 -5.62 24.26 6.19
N MET A 67 -6.43 23.36 6.78
CA MET A 67 -7.76 22.91 6.32
C MET A 67 -7.89 21.60 5.51
N GLY A 68 -6.92 20.67 5.56
CA GLY A 68 -7.10 19.27 5.06
C GLY A 68 -7.08 18.23 6.19
N PRO A 69 -7.75 17.06 6.05
CA PRO A 69 -7.64 15.98 7.04
C PRO A 69 -6.23 15.38 7.00
N ASN A 70 -5.56 15.31 8.15
CA ASN A 70 -4.20 14.79 8.26
C ASN A 70 -4.11 13.31 7.83
N CYS A 71 -3.04 12.95 7.12
CA CYS A 71 -2.72 11.56 6.80
C CYS A 71 -2.27 10.82 8.07
N TRP A 72 -2.98 9.75 8.41
CA TRP A 72 -2.67 8.92 9.57
C TRP A 72 -2.43 7.49 9.11
N VAL A 73 -1.28 6.93 9.50
CA VAL A 73 -0.88 5.56 9.15
C VAL A 73 -0.74 4.75 10.44
N THR A 74 -1.27 3.53 10.41
CA THR A 74 -1.25 2.58 11.51
C THR A 74 -0.62 1.28 11.05
N LEU A 75 0.35 0.78 11.81
CA LEU A 75 0.85 -0.58 11.70
C LEU A 75 -0.07 -1.50 12.50
N LEU A 76 -0.68 -2.48 11.82
CA LEU A 76 -1.54 -3.48 12.45
C LEU A 76 -0.79 -4.79 12.72
N TYR A 77 0.10 -5.19 11.82
CA TYR A 77 0.80 -6.46 11.94
C TYR A 77 2.26 -6.31 11.53
N CYS A 78 3.18 -6.77 12.39
CA CYS A 78 4.55 -7.10 11.96
C CYS A 78 4.57 -8.38 11.13
N LYS A 79 3.67 -9.31 11.44
CA LYS A 79 3.44 -10.56 10.69
C LYS A 79 1.95 -10.85 10.68
N TRP A 80 1.32 -10.69 9.52
CA TRP A 80 -0.08 -11.06 9.34
C TRP A 80 -0.25 -12.57 9.57
N PRO A 81 -1.28 -13.03 10.31
CA PRO A 81 -1.41 -14.43 10.69
C PRO A 81 -1.26 -15.40 9.51
N GLY A 82 -0.40 -16.40 9.68
CA GLY A 82 -0.11 -17.40 8.65
C GLY A 82 0.85 -16.93 7.54
N THR A 83 1.44 -15.73 7.67
CA THR A 83 2.38 -15.16 6.72
C THR A 83 3.56 -14.49 7.42
N ASP A 84 4.58 -14.08 6.67
CA ASP A 84 5.67 -13.20 7.14
C ASP A 84 5.53 -11.76 6.60
N ILE A 85 4.29 -11.32 6.32
CA ILE A 85 3.99 -10.04 5.68
C ILE A 85 3.58 -9.02 6.74
N GLY A 86 4.19 -7.82 6.71
CA GLY A 86 3.74 -6.69 7.53
C GLY A 86 2.48 -6.04 6.94
N VAL A 87 1.65 -5.39 7.77
CA VAL A 87 0.41 -4.73 7.30
C VAL A 87 0.26 -3.36 7.95
N CYS A 88 0.08 -2.33 7.13
CA CYS A 88 -0.33 -1.02 7.58
C CYS A 88 -1.64 -0.57 6.91
N LYS A 89 -2.45 0.17 7.66
CA LYS A 89 -3.64 0.86 7.16
C LYS A 89 -3.48 2.37 7.25
N ASP A 90 -4.12 3.11 6.36
CA ASP A 90 -4.32 4.55 6.53
C ASP A 90 -5.77 4.90 6.92
N ASN A 91 -6.01 6.20 7.09
CA ASN A 91 -7.35 6.76 7.30
C ASN A 91 -8.05 7.18 6.00
N GLY A 92 -7.59 6.67 4.85
CA GLY A 92 -8.04 7.06 3.51
C GLY A 92 -7.65 8.49 3.11
N LYS A 93 -6.74 9.14 3.84
CA LYS A 93 -6.29 10.53 3.58
C LYS A 93 -4.83 10.62 3.16
N CYS A 94 -4.11 9.51 3.11
CA CYS A 94 -2.72 9.49 2.67
C CYS A 94 -2.63 9.34 1.15
N THR A 95 -1.66 10.00 0.56
CA THR A 95 -1.15 9.54 -0.75
C THR A 95 -0.47 8.19 -0.56
N THR A 96 -0.41 7.37 -1.63
CA THR A 96 0.31 6.08 -1.59
C THR A 96 1.76 6.23 -1.14
N LYS A 97 2.44 7.32 -1.53
CA LYS A 97 3.80 7.63 -1.08
C LYS A 97 3.86 7.85 0.45
N GLN A 98 2.92 8.62 1.00
CA GLN A 98 2.86 8.85 2.44
C GLN A 98 2.56 7.55 3.20
N LEU A 99 1.58 6.75 2.74
CA LEU A 99 1.29 5.46 3.36
C LEU A 99 2.54 4.56 3.34
N LYS A 100 3.19 4.42 2.19
CA LYS A 100 4.43 3.64 2.04
C LYS A 100 5.53 4.08 3.00
N ASP A 101 5.92 5.35 2.96
CA ASP A 101 7.08 5.84 3.70
C ASP A 101 6.86 5.72 5.22
N ASN A 102 5.68 6.10 5.71
CA ASN A 102 5.36 6.01 7.12
C ASN A 102 5.16 4.56 7.57
N CYS A 103 4.59 3.71 6.73
CA CYS A 103 4.46 2.29 7.06
C CYS A 103 5.83 1.62 7.21
N ILE A 104 6.76 1.87 6.28
CA ILE A 104 8.14 1.36 6.38
C ILE A 104 8.81 1.90 7.65
N ALA A 105 8.65 3.19 7.94
CA ALA A 105 9.21 3.79 9.16
C ALA A 105 8.62 3.17 10.44
N LEU A 106 7.29 2.95 10.49
CA LEU A 106 6.62 2.29 11.61
C LEU A 106 7.09 0.84 11.77
N TYR A 107 7.15 0.08 10.68
CA TYR A 107 7.58 -1.30 10.67
C TYR A 107 9.01 -1.43 11.21
N ASN A 108 9.95 -0.68 10.65
CA ASN A 108 11.36 -0.71 11.07
C ASN A 108 11.57 -0.28 12.52
N LYS A 109 10.69 0.58 13.05
CA LYS A 109 10.74 1.02 14.44
C LYS A 109 10.17 -0.02 15.41
N THR A 110 9.23 -0.85 14.95
CA THR A 110 8.36 -1.64 15.85
C THR A 110 8.62 -3.15 15.81
N CYS A 111 9.12 -3.72 14.71
CA CYS A 111 9.05 -5.17 14.44
C CYS A 111 10.32 -6.02 14.67
#